data_AF-A0A1R3RH33-F1
#
_entry.id   AF-A0A1R3RH33-F1
#
_cell.length_a   1.000
_cell.length_b   1.000
_cell.length_c   1.000
_cell.angle_alpha   90.00
_cell.angle_beta   90.00
_cell.angle_gamma   90.00
#
_symmetry.space_group_name_H-M   'P 1'
#
loop_
_entity.id
_entity.type
_entity.pdbx_description
1 polymer ?
#
loop_
_entity_poly.entity_id
_entity_poly.type
_entity_poly.pdbx_seq_one_letter_code
_entity_poly.pdbx_strand_id
1 'polypeptide(L)'
;MLRFKIYAHIFEPHRVELVRQRDKNPSKHTNRVHYRLYHRQLRPRNPSTQVMSWRKYRSLLPIALPFTCRIMYCETLCILYSSTQFIFNTTKAMTRFFQITPKEAHSAIRHVQINQSSKCRSDWAFYRACGKLTESCPSLRVLHIDICIRDWPIDLEIGEPWSLPLMRFADYKDRLVFVGIRLQTGRANAKELNEVAKALKKRFMKPLLFQLREDERLARELKGAVKTEGVIG
;
A
#
# COMPACT_ATOMS: atom_id res chain seq x y z
N MET A 1 -12.51 -22.96 8.24
CA MET A 1 -13.60 -22.81 9.23
C MET A 1 -14.71 -21.94 8.63
N LEU A 2 -15.98 -22.38 8.71
CA LEU A 2 -17.14 -21.68 8.12
C LEU A 2 -17.29 -20.23 8.61
N ARG A 3 -16.99 -19.95 9.88
CA ARG A 3 -17.08 -18.62 10.50
C ARG A 3 -16.25 -17.56 9.78
N PHE A 4 -15.02 -17.89 9.38
CA PHE A 4 -14.17 -16.98 8.61
C PHE A 4 -14.78 -16.59 7.26
N LYS A 5 -15.47 -17.53 6.59
CA LYS A 5 -16.19 -17.26 5.34
C LYS A 5 -17.37 -16.32 5.60
N ILE A 6 -18.13 -16.56 6.67
CA ILE A 6 -19.26 -15.70 7.08
C ILE A 6 -18.77 -14.30 7.39
N TYR A 7 -17.74 -14.15 8.22
CA TYR A 7 -17.16 -12.85 8.54
C TYR A 7 -16.60 -12.15 7.29
N ALA A 8 -15.98 -12.87 6.35
CA ALA A 8 -15.51 -12.26 5.11
C ALA A 8 -16.64 -11.67 4.24
N HIS A 9 -17.88 -12.16 4.37
CA HIS A 9 -19.05 -11.53 3.74
C HIS A 9 -19.53 -10.27 4.48
N ILE A 10 -19.23 -10.16 5.77
CA ILE A 10 -19.64 -9.05 6.63
C ILE A 10 -18.63 -7.90 6.55
N PHE A 11 -17.34 -8.21 6.53
CA PHE A 11 -16.26 -7.21 6.46
C PHE A 11 -16.00 -6.81 5.01
N GLU A 12 -16.50 -5.64 4.62
CA GLU A 12 -16.19 -5.06 3.31
C GLU A 12 -14.72 -4.60 3.20
N PRO A 13 -14.17 -4.43 1.98
CA PRO A 13 -12.85 -3.84 1.81
C PRO A 13 -12.79 -2.41 2.32
N HIS A 14 -11.85 -2.11 3.21
CA HIS A 14 -11.64 -0.77 3.75
C HIS A 14 -10.39 -0.14 3.14
N ARG A 15 -10.36 1.19 3.07
CA ARG A 15 -9.15 1.93 2.66
C ARG A 15 -8.92 3.03 3.66
N VAL A 16 -7.79 2.94 4.36
CA VAL A 16 -7.50 3.78 5.50
C VAL A 16 -6.15 4.46 5.31
N GLU A 17 -6.17 5.79 5.35
CA GLU A 17 -4.97 6.60 5.39
C GLU A 17 -4.55 6.83 6.84
N LEU A 18 -3.30 6.50 7.15
CA LEU A 18 -2.72 6.66 8.47
C LEU A 18 -1.90 7.95 8.51
N VAL A 19 -2.32 8.88 9.36
CA VAL A 19 -1.74 10.22 9.45
C VAL A 19 -1.20 10.44 10.85
N ARG A 20 0.09 10.78 10.94
CA ARG A 20 0.70 11.22 12.18
C ARG A 20 0.49 12.73 12.33
N GLN A 21 -0.31 13.13 13.30
CA GLN A 21 -0.61 14.54 13.57
C GLN A 21 -0.28 14.89 15.02
N ARG A 22 -0.11 16.19 15.28
CA ARG A 22 -0.03 16.71 16.65
C ARG A 22 -1.31 16.34 17.39
N ASP A 23 -1.18 15.99 18.67
CA ASP A 23 -2.31 15.71 19.53
C ASP A 23 -3.24 16.93 19.57
N LYS A 24 -4.54 16.70 19.31
CA LYS A 24 -5.55 17.76 19.25
C LYS A 24 -5.84 18.38 20.61
N ASN A 25 -5.43 17.75 21.70
CA ASN A 25 -5.68 18.23 23.05
C ASN A 25 -4.38 18.71 23.72
N PRO A 26 -3.93 19.94 23.45
CA PRO A 26 -2.65 20.45 23.96
C PRO A 26 -2.62 20.60 25.48
N SER A 27 -3.78 20.73 26.14
CA SER A 27 -3.89 20.86 27.60
C SER A 27 -3.44 19.61 28.36
N LYS A 28 -3.44 18.43 27.72
CA LYS A 28 -2.96 17.18 28.34
C LYS A 28 -1.44 17.10 28.44
N HIS A 29 -0.71 17.94 27.71
CA HIS A 29 0.74 17.87 27.61
C HIS A 29 1.34 19.28 27.54
N THR A 30 1.46 19.91 28.72
CA THR A 30 1.95 21.29 28.89
C THR A 30 3.40 21.49 28.47
N ASN A 31 4.25 20.46 28.60
CA ASN A 31 5.69 20.61 28.44
C ASN A 31 6.25 20.13 27.08
N ARG A 32 5.51 19.35 26.29
CA ARG A 32 6.02 18.77 25.03
C ARG A 32 4.93 18.60 23.97
N VAL A 33 5.33 18.70 22.70
CA VAL A 33 4.45 18.41 21.57
C VAL A 33 4.32 16.89 21.39
N HIS A 34 3.15 16.33 21.72
CA HIS A 34 2.84 14.93 21.47
C HIS A 34 2.24 14.73 20.08
N TYR A 35 2.61 13.61 19.45
CA TYR A 35 2.07 13.19 18.16
C TYR A 35 1.32 11.87 18.32
N ARG A 36 0.15 11.78 17.69
CA ARG A 36 -0.66 10.56 17.65
C ARG A 36 -0.85 10.07 16.22
N LEU A 37 -1.15 8.79 16.08
CA LEU A 37 -1.56 8.19 14.83
C LEU A 37 -3.08 8.29 14.74
N TYR A 38 -3.56 8.99 13.72
CA TYR A 38 -4.97 9.07 13.37
C TYR A 38 -5.21 8.32 12.08
N HIS A 39 -6.48 8.04 11.81
CA HIS A 39 -6.91 7.40 10.57
C HIS A 39 -7.91 8.29 9.84
N ARG A 40 -7.87 8.25 8.51
CA ARG A 40 -8.86 8.85 7.62
C ARG A 40 -9.40 7.76 6.71
N GLN A 41 -10.71 7.53 6.76
CA GLN A 41 -11.37 6.60 5.85
C GLN A 41 -11.40 7.21 4.45
N LEU A 42 -10.96 6.43 3.47
CA LEU A 42 -11.03 6.78 2.06
C LEU A 42 -11.97 5.82 1.34
N ARG A 43 -12.38 6.21 0.12
CA ARG A 43 -13.19 5.35 -0.74
C ARG A 43 -12.42 4.07 -1.09
N PRO A 44 -12.99 2.88 -0.85
CA PRO A 44 -12.41 1.61 -1.25
C PRO A 44 -12.10 1.55 -2.73
N ARG A 45 -11.00 0.88 -3.06
CA ARG A 45 -10.60 0.57 -4.43
C ARG A 45 -10.50 -0.93 -4.57
N ASN A 46 -10.70 -1.43 -5.79
CA ASN A 46 -10.38 -2.80 -6.08
C ASN A 46 -8.87 -3.03 -5.83
N PRO A 47 -8.47 -4.03 -5.02
CA PRO A 47 -7.07 -4.25 -4.68
C PRO A 47 -6.18 -4.49 -5.91
N SER A 48 -6.69 -5.23 -6.89
CA SER A 48 -5.95 -5.65 -8.09
C SER A 48 -5.98 -4.61 -9.20
N THR A 49 -7.08 -3.87 -9.37
CA THR A 49 -7.23 -2.92 -10.49
C THR A 49 -7.06 -1.46 -10.09
N GLN A 50 -7.07 -1.15 -8.79
CA GLN A 50 -7.12 0.21 -8.23
C GLN A 50 -8.30 1.07 -8.72
N VAL A 51 -9.25 0.48 -9.44
CA VAL A 51 -10.45 1.17 -9.88
C VAL A 51 -11.32 1.43 -8.66
N MET A 52 -11.86 2.65 -8.59
CA MET A 52 -12.78 3.02 -7.52
C MET A 52 -14.06 2.20 -7.61
N SER A 53 -14.49 1.65 -6.49
CA SER A 53 -15.79 1.00 -6.43
C SER A 53 -16.88 2.07 -6.50
N TRP A 54 -17.80 1.92 -7.45
CA TRP A 54 -18.98 2.79 -7.58
C TRP A 54 -20.09 2.45 -6.58
N ARG A 55 -19.94 1.39 -5.77
CA ARG A 55 -20.95 1.00 -4.78
C ARG A 55 -21.10 2.10 -3.71
N LYS A 56 -22.34 2.53 -3.48
CA LYS A 56 -22.71 3.45 -2.38
C LYS A 56 -22.25 2.84 -1.05
N TYR A 57 -21.57 3.66 -0.26
CA TYR A 57 -21.05 3.32 1.06
C TYR A 57 -22.20 2.89 1.98
N ARG A 58 -22.32 1.60 2.32
CA ARG A 58 -23.12 1.16 3.45
C ARG A 58 -22.19 1.05 4.65
N SER A 59 -21.85 2.18 5.28
CA SER A 59 -21.14 2.13 6.56
C SER A 59 -22.12 1.76 7.67
N LEU A 60 -22.41 0.48 7.78
CA LEU A 60 -22.62 -0.12 9.09
C LEU A 60 -21.53 -1.17 9.20
N LEU A 61 -20.33 -0.71 9.56
CA LEU A 61 -19.42 -1.61 10.23
C LEU A 61 -20.25 -2.27 11.33
N PRO A 62 -20.29 -3.61 11.45
CA PRO A 62 -20.55 -4.20 12.73
C PRO A 62 -19.27 -3.98 13.55
N ILE A 63 -18.94 -2.71 13.84
CA ILE A 63 -17.99 -2.28 14.88
C ILE A 63 -18.31 -3.08 16.13
N ALA A 64 -19.60 -3.33 16.40
CA ALA A 64 -20.08 -4.15 17.49
C ALA A 64 -19.44 -5.55 17.57
N LEU A 65 -19.16 -6.23 16.45
CA LEU A 65 -18.65 -7.62 16.46
C LEU A 65 -17.32 -7.75 17.23
N PRO A 66 -16.28 -6.96 16.93
CA PRO A 66 -15.07 -6.90 17.75
C PRO A 66 -15.29 -6.54 19.23
N PHE A 67 -16.36 -5.83 19.57
CA PHE A 67 -16.66 -5.40 20.95
C PHE A 67 -17.60 -6.35 21.70
N THR A 68 -18.07 -7.44 21.08
CA THR A 68 -18.96 -8.40 21.74
C THR A 68 -18.24 -9.24 22.80
N CYS A 69 -17.11 -9.84 22.45
CA CYS A 69 -16.30 -10.64 23.36
C CYS A 69 -14.85 -10.80 22.88
N ARG A 70 -13.96 -11.25 23.76
CA ARG A 70 -12.53 -11.45 23.47
C ARG A 70 -12.27 -12.43 22.33
N ILE A 71 -13.07 -13.49 22.21
CA ILE A 71 -12.93 -14.50 21.15
C ILE A 71 -13.27 -13.87 19.79
N MET A 72 -14.42 -13.19 19.71
CA MET A 72 -14.84 -12.46 18.50
C MET A 72 -13.84 -11.37 18.13
N TYR A 73 -13.31 -10.63 19.11
CA TYR A 73 -12.25 -9.65 18.87
C TYR A 73 -11.04 -10.30 18.18
N CYS A 74 -10.49 -11.39 18.73
CA CYS A 74 -9.33 -12.06 18.14
C CYS A 74 -9.61 -12.61 16.73
N GLU A 75 -10.79 -13.21 16.51
CA GLU A 75 -11.16 -13.75 15.20
C GLU A 75 -11.36 -12.65 14.15
N THR A 76 -12.04 -11.56 14.51
CA THR A 76 -12.41 -10.48 13.59
C THR A 76 -11.28 -9.48 13.36
N LEU A 77 -10.32 -9.34 14.29
CA LEU A 77 -9.16 -8.47 14.14
C LEU A 77 -8.36 -8.82 12.87
N CYS A 78 -8.05 -10.10 12.67
CA CYS A 78 -7.33 -10.55 11.48
C CYS A 78 -8.11 -10.28 10.19
N ILE A 79 -9.45 -10.41 10.23
CA ILE A 79 -10.30 -10.16 9.06
C ILE A 79 -10.34 -8.68 8.73
N LEU A 80 -10.47 -7.82 9.73
CA LEU A 80 -10.42 -6.38 9.58
C LEU A 80 -9.10 -5.94 8.94
N TYR A 81 -7.96 -6.40 9.45
CA TYR A 81 -6.66 -6.00 8.91
C TYR A 81 -6.36 -6.61 7.53
N SER A 82 -6.86 -7.81 7.26
CA SER A 82 -6.68 -8.45 5.93
C SER A 82 -7.56 -7.87 4.83
N SER A 83 -8.71 -7.28 5.19
CA SER A 83 -9.63 -6.59 4.28
C SER A 83 -9.34 -5.08 4.15
N THR A 84 -8.37 -4.56 4.92
CA THR A 84 -8.03 -3.13 4.91
C THR A 84 -6.79 -2.85 4.07
N GLN A 85 -6.92 -1.89 3.16
CA GLN A 85 -5.80 -1.23 2.49
C GLN A 85 -5.27 -0.12 3.39
N PHE A 86 -4.04 -0.28 3.89
CA PHE A 86 -3.36 0.73 4.69
C PHE A 86 -2.52 1.65 3.81
N ILE A 87 -2.70 2.96 3.97
CA ILE A 87 -1.95 3.98 3.23
C ILE A 87 -1.05 4.74 4.20
N PHE A 88 0.24 4.71 3.91
CA PHE A 88 1.26 5.45 4.64
C PHE A 88 1.77 6.59 3.79
N ASN A 89 1.49 7.82 4.23
CA ASN A 89 2.01 9.03 3.56
C ASN A 89 3.36 9.50 4.14
N THR A 90 3.80 8.91 5.25
CA THR A 90 5.05 9.26 5.90
C THR A 90 5.68 8.04 6.55
N THR A 91 7.01 7.98 6.50
CA THR A 91 7.80 6.98 7.25
C THR A 91 7.47 6.96 8.74
N LYS A 92 7.26 8.14 9.35
CA LYS A 92 6.94 8.24 10.79
C LYS A 92 5.58 7.62 11.13
N ALA A 93 4.58 7.77 10.26
CA ALA A 93 3.28 7.10 10.45
C ALA A 93 3.43 5.58 10.35
N MET A 94 4.21 5.10 9.37
CA MET A 94 4.48 3.67 9.19
C MET A 94 5.20 3.08 10.40
N THR A 95 6.30 3.68 10.85
CA THR A 95 7.02 3.22 12.05
C THR A 95 6.13 3.22 13.29
N ARG A 96 5.32 4.27 13.49
CA ARG A 96 4.44 4.35 14.67
C ARG A 96 3.34 3.29 14.62
N PHE A 97 2.76 3.04 13.44
CA PHE A 97 1.77 2.00 13.24
C PHE A 97 2.29 0.63 13.70
N PHE A 98 3.50 0.27 13.29
CA PHE A 98 4.14 -0.99 13.70
C PHE A 98 4.55 -1.07 15.18
N GLN A 99 4.63 0.07 15.88
CA GLN A 99 4.91 0.09 17.32
C GLN A 99 3.66 -0.14 18.18
N ILE A 100 2.49 0.32 17.72
CA ILE A 100 1.27 0.33 18.54
C ILE A 100 0.31 -0.80 18.18
N THR A 101 0.44 -1.38 16.99
CA THR A 101 -0.48 -2.39 16.49
C THR A 101 -0.01 -3.78 16.94
N PRO A 102 -0.93 -4.68 17.35
CA PRO A 102 -0.57 -6.05 17.77
C PRO A 102 0.10 -6.85 16.64
N LYS A 103 0.98 -7.79 17.02
CA LYS A 103 1.73 -8.61 16.05
C LYS A 103 0.82 -9.48 15.18
N GLU A 104 -0.28 -9.96 15.75
CA GLU A 104 -1.31 -10.77 15.10
C GLU A 104 -2.02 -9.96 14.01
N ALA A 105 -2.23 -8.67 14.25
CA ALA A 105 -2.82 -7.78 13.26
C ALA A 105 -1.84 -7.50 12.11
N HIS A 106 -0.54 -7.31 12.40
CA HIS A 106 0.47 -7.13 11.36
C HIS A 106 0.54 -8.30 10.38
N SER A 107 0.48 -9.53 10.91
CA SER A 107 0.59 -10.74 10.10
C SER A 107 -0.61 -10.96 9.18
N ALA A 108 -1.76 -10.35 9.51
CA ALA A 108 -2.96 -10.39 8.69
C ALA A 108 -2.99 -9.36 7.56
N ILE A 109 -2.11 -8.34 7.57
CA ILE A 109 -2.12 -7.27 6.56
C ILE A 109 -1.78 -7.83 5.17
N ARG A 110 -2.66 -7.55 4.20
CA ARG A 110 -2.51 -8.04 2.81
C ARG A 110 -2.27 -6.94 1.79
N HIS A 111 -2.67 -5.70 2.08
CA HIS A 111 -2.66 -4.60 1.10
C HIS A 111 -2.12 -3.31 1.71
N VAL A 112 -1.01 -2.84 1.14
CA VAL A 112 -0.33 -1.62 1.59
C VAL A 112 -0.10 -0.67 0.42
N GLN A 113 -0.29 0.61 0.68
CA GLN A 113 0.10 1.70 -0.21
C GLN A 113 1.07 2.63 0.53
N ILE A 114 2.20 2.92 -0.10
CA ILE A 114 3.20 3.85 0.38
C ILE A 114 3.19 5.05 -0.56
N ASN A 115 2.86 6.22 -0.02
CA ASN A 115 3.01 7.49 -0.73
C ASN A 115 4.13 8.25 -0.01
N GLN A 116 5.28 8.40 -0.65
CA GLN A 116 6.43 9.00 0.02
C GLN A 116 7.10 10.01 -0.91
N SER A 117 7.37 11.20 -0.41
CA SER A 117 8.37 12.07 -1.02
C SER A 117 9.73 11.71 -0.45
N SER A 118 10.63 11.14 -1.24
CA SER A 118 12.00 10.87 -0.81
C SER A 118 12.87 12.09 -1.08
N LYS A 119 13.74 12.36 -0.09
CA LYS A 119 14.96 13.15 -0.23
C LYS A 119 16.07 12.21 0.23
N CYS A 120 17.18 12.08 -0.50
CA CYS A 120 18.21 11.05 -0.26
C CYS A 120 18.67 10.96 1.21
N ARG A 121 18.70 12.09 1.94
CA ARG A 121 19.08 12.12 3.37
C ARG A 121 18.06 11.45 4.32
N SER A 122 16.81 11.24 3.90
CA SER A 122 15.75 10.56 4.67
C SER A 122 15.70 9.04 4.39
N ASP A 123 16.58 8.52 3.54
CA ASP A 123 16.44 7.18 2.98
C ASP A 123 16.63 6.08 4.02
N TRP A 124 17.49 6.27 5.03
CA TRP A 124 17.70 5.25 6.08
C TRP A 124 16.47 5.01 6.95
N ALA A 125 15.72 6.06 7.27
CA ALA A 125 14.48 5.90 8.02
C ALA A 125 13.44 5.17 7.18
N PHE A 126 13.34 5.52 5.90
CA PHE A 126 12.41 4.87 4.97
C PHE A 126 12.81 3.41 4.72
N TYR A 127 14.09 3.14 4.49
CA TYR A 127 14.69 1.81 4.36
C TYR A 127 14.38 0.91 5.56
N ARG A 128 14.60 1.41 6.79
CA ARG A 128 14.25 0.66 8.01
C ARG A 128 12.76 0.41 8.12
N ALA A 129 11.93 1.37 7.73
CA ALA A 129 10.49 1.21 7.80
C ALA A 129 9.99 0.20 6.74
N CYS A 130 10.53 0.20 5.51
CA CYS A 130 10.26 -0.82 4.50
C CYS A 130 10.71 -2.21 4.97
N GLY A 131 11.91 -2.33 5.57
CA GLY A 131 12.37 -3.57 6.17
C GLY A 131 11.41 -4.07 7.27
N LYS A 132 10.97 -3.16 8.14
CA LYS A 132 10.01 -3.51 9.20
C LYS A 132 8.66 -3.97 8.64
N LEU A 133 8.20 -3.34 7.55
CA LEU A 133 6.99 -3.73 6.84
C LEU A 133 7.11 -5.15 6.29
N THR A 134 8.22 -5.47 5.61
CA THR A 134 8.45 -6.82 5.05
C THR A 134 8.58 -7.89 6.12
N GLU A 135 9.20 -7.58 7.26
CA GLU A 135 9.31 -8.50 8.40
C GLU A 135 7.99 -8.73 9.12
N SER A 136 7.21 -7.66 9.33
CA SER A 136 6.02 -7.70 10.18
C SER A 136 4.78 -8.20 9.46
N CYS A 137 4.74 -8.09 8.12
CA CYS A 137 3.59 -8.44 7.31
C CYS A 137 3.92 -9.61 6.35
N PRO A 138 4.03 -10.87 6.83
CA PRO A 138 4.25 -12.05 5.99
C PRO A 138 3.09 -12.39 5.03
N SER A 139 1.88 -11.89 5.28
CA SER A 139 0.73 -12.09 4.39
C SER A 139 0.57 -11.01 3.33
N LEU A 140 1.55 -10.13 3.13
CA LEU A 140 1.45 -9.06 2.16
C LEU A 140 1.33 -9.66 0.75
N ARG A 141 0.28 -9.24 0.02
CA ARG A 141 0.01 -9.71 -1.35
C ARG A 141 0.02 -8.56 -2.35
N VAL A 142 -0.44 -7.38 -1.93
CA VAL A 142 -0.62 -6.21 -2.80
C VAL A 142 0.15 -5.03 -2.24
N LEU A 143 1.05 -4.48 -3.06
CA LEU A 143 1.85 -3.30 -2.70
C LEU A 143 1.68 -2.21 -3.76
N HIS A 144 1.36 -1.00 -3.31
CA HIS A 144 1.42 0.20 -4.13
C HIS A 144 2.47 1.14 -3.58
N ILE A 145 3.28 1.70 -4.48
CA ILE A 145 4.34 2.63 -4.16
C ILE A 145 4.17 3.82 -5.09
N ASP A 146 3.96 4.99 -4.51
CA ASP A 146 4.00 6.27 -5.20
C ASP A 146 5.12 7.10 -4.57
N ILE A 147 6.20 7.29 -5.31
CA ILE A 147 7.38 7.99 -4.84
C ILE A 147 7.64 9.22 -5.68
N CYS A 148 7.71 10.35 -5.00
CA CYS A 148 8.21 11.60 -5.55
C CYS A 148 9.67 11.77 -5.14
N ILE A 149 10.57 11.53 -6.09
CA ILE A 149 12.01 11.73 -5.97
C ILE A 149 12.26 13.23 -6.16
N ARG A 150 12.79 13.89 -5.12
CA ARG A 150 13.06 15.34 -5.15
C ARG A 150 14.53 15.68 -5.38
N ASP A 151 15.41 14.69 -5.37
CA ASP A 151 16.83 14.90 -5.55
C ASP A 151 17.15 15.04 -7.05
N TRP A 152 18.05 15.97 -7.36
CA TRP A 152 18.54 16.24 -8.71
C TRP A 152 19.97 16.77 -8.64
N PRO A 153 20.88 16.37 -9.57
CA PRO A 153 20.71 15.29 -10.55
C PRO A 153 20.59 13.92 -9.87
N ILE A 154 19.95 12.97 -10.54
CA ILE A 154 19.80 11.59 -10.05
C ILE A 154 19.92 10.59 -11.19
N ASP A 155 20.65 9.51 -10.92
CA ASP A 155 20.71 8.37 -11.81
C ASP A 155 19.50 7.45 -11.54
N LEU A 156 18.66 7.26 -12.55
CA LEU A 156 17.45 6.45 -12.46
C LEU A 156 17.76 4.96 -12.62
N GLU A 157 18.71 4.46 -11.84
CA GLU A 157 19.14 3.07 -11.85
C GLU A 157 18.73 2.35 -10.56
N ILE A 158 18.45 1.05 -10.67
CA ILE A 158 18.12 0.22 -9.51
C ILE A 158 19.41 -0.19 -8.82
N GLY A 159 19.59 0.23 -7.58
CA GLY A 159 20.83 0.11 -6.83
C GLY A 159 21.23 1.45 -6.21
N GLU A 160 20.79 2.55 -6.82
CA GLU A 160 21.00 3.90 -6.34
C GLU A 160 20.30 4.17 -4.99
N PRO A 161 20.78 5.13 -4.19
CA PRO A 161 20.27 5.41 -2.84
C PRO A 161 18.75 5.51 -2.73
N TRP A 162 18.12 6.20 -3.69
CA TRP A 162 16.67 6.39 -3.73
C TRP A 162 15.89 5.07 -3.84
N SER A 163 16.48 4.05 -4.47
CA SER A 163 15.86 2.76 -4.77
C SER A 163 16.09 1.73 -3.65
N LEU A 164 17.11 1.91 -2.80
CA LEU A 164 17.48 0.98 -1.73
C LEU A 164 16.31 0.64 -0.79
N PRO A 165 15.46 1.58 -0.34
CA PRO A 165 14.29 1.25 0.48
C PRO A 165 13.31 0.30 -0.20
N LEU A 166 13.20 0.38 -1.54
CA LEU A 166 12.28 -0.46 -2.32
C LEU A 166 12.85 -1.84 -2.53
N MET A 167 14.17 -1.95 -2.62
CA MET A 167 14.83 -3.24 -2.79
C MET A 167 14.57 -4.21 -1.64
N ARG A 168 14.14 -3.74 -0.46
CA ARG A 168 13.64 -4.60 0.62
C ARG A 168 12.49 -5.52 0.19
N PHE A 169 11.69 -5.12 -0.80
CA PHE A 169 10.59 -5.94 -1.30
C PHE A 169 11.04 -6.99 -2.34
N ALA A 170 12.26 -6.87 -2.88
CA ALA A 170 12.80 -7.91 -3.77
C ALA A 170 13.08 -9.20 -3.01
N ASP A 171 13.52 -9.08 -1.76
CA ASP A 171 13.86 -10.22 -0.87
C ASP A 171 12.62 -10.80 -0.17
N TYR A 172 11.42 -10.35 -0.53
CA TYR A 172 10.20 -10.77 0.12
C TYR A 172 9.86 -12.23 -0.23
N LYS A 173 9.94 -13.12 0.77
CA LYS A 173 9.91 -14.59 0.66
C LYS A 173 8.85 -15.15 -0.31
N ASP A 174 7.61 -14.68 -0.20
CA ASP A 174 6.50 -15.22 -0.98
C ASP A 174 6.34 -14.56 -2.36
N ARG A 175 7.12 -13.50 -2.64
CA ARG A 175 6.90 -12.50 -3.71
C ARG A 175 5.47 -11.96 -3.75
N LEU A 176 5.33 -10.74 -4.24
CA LEU A 176 4.03 -10.07 -4.21
C LEU A 176 3.14 -10.56 -5.35
N VAL A 177 1.85 -10.71 -5.07
CA VAL A 177 0.83 -11.06 -6.08
C VAL A 177 0.60 -9.88 -7.02
N PHE A 178 0.63 -8.68 -6.46
CA PHE A 178 0.46 -7.45 -7.22
C PHE A 178 1.39 -6.36 -6.71
N VAL A 179 2.03 -5.67 -7.65
CA VAL A 179 2.81 -4.46 -7.37
C VAL A 179 2.44 -3.34 -8.34
N GLY A 180 2.15 -2.17 -7.79
CA GLY A 180 1.97 -0.94 -8.54
C GLY A 180 3.01 0.08 -8.11
N ILE A 181 3.88 0.50 -9.02
CA ILE A 181 4.91 1.52 -8.76
C ILE A 181 4.66 2.69 -9.68
N ARG A 182 4.67 3.89 -9.09
CA ARG A 182 4.67 5.19 -9.76
C ARG A 182 5.86 5.97 -9.22
N LEU A 183 6.71 6.41 -10.14
CA LEU A 183 7.86 7.25 -9.84
C LEU A 183 7.60 8.62 -10.46
N GLN A 184 7.89 9.66 -9.71
CA GLN A 184 7.75 11.05 -10.14
C GLN A 184 9.03 11.80 -9.79
N THR A 185 9.53 12.60 -10.72
CA THR A 185 10.60 13.58 -10.49
C THR A 185 10.32 14.80 -11.36
N GLY A 186 10.82 15.97 -10.94
CA GLY A 186 10.49 17.24 -11.60
C GLY A 186 11.14 17.42 -12.98
N ARG A 187 12.14 16.61 -13.36
CA ARG A 187 12.98 16.86 -14.56
C ARG A 187 13.25 15.64 -15.45
N ALA A 188 12.89 14.42 -15.06
CA ALA A 188 13.16 13.23 -15.88
C ALA A 188 12.03 12.87 -16.84
N ASN A 189 12.37 12.12 -17.89
CA ASN A 189 11.41 11.67 -18.88
C ASN A 189 10.44 10.63 -18.28
N ALA A 190 9.15 10.80 -18.55
CA ALA A 190 8.12 9.85 -18.11
C ALA A 190 8.36 8.42 -18.64
N LYS A 191 8.97 8.28 -19.82
CA LYS A 191 9.30 6.96 -20.39
C LYS A 191 10.34 6.21 -19.54
N GLU A 192 11.43 6.88 -19.18
CA GLU A 192 12.49 6.33 -18.33
C GLU A 192 11.95 5.92 -16.95
N LEU A 193 11.17 6.80 -16.31
CA LEU A 193 10.53 6.49 -15.02
C LEU A 193 9.62 5.26 -15.11
N ASN A 194 8.88 5.11 -16.22
CA ASN A 194 8.02 3.96 -16.43
C ASN A 194 8.80 2.67 -16.64
N GLU A 195 9.93 2.70 -17.37
CA GLU A 195 10.80 1.54 -17.55
C GLU A 195 11.42 1.08 -16.23
N VAL A 196 11.94 2.03 -15.43
CA VAL A 196 12.49 1.72 -14.11
C VAL A 196 11.41 1.19 -13.17
N ALA A 197 10.22 1.80 -13.18
CA ALA A 197 9.08 1.30 -12.41
C ALA A 197 8.64 -0.11 -12.87
N LYS A 198 8.72 -0.41 -14.16
CA LYS A 198 8.43 -1.74 -14.72
C LYS A 198 9.49 -2.76 -14.31
N ALA A 199 10.77 -2.40 -14.33
CA ALA A 199 11.86 -3.24 -13.85
C ALA A 199 11.72 -3.57 -12.36
N LEU A 200 11.37 -2.59 -11.51
CA LEU A 200 11.08 -2.83 -10.10
C LEU A 200 9.87 -3.75 -9.89
N LYS A 201 8.76 -3.54 -10.63
CA LYS A 201 7.59 -4.45 -10.58
C LYS A 201 7.96 -5.89 -10.92
N LYS A 202 8.75 -6.09 -11.97
CA LYS A 202 9.22 -7.42 -12.40
C LYS A 202 10.05 -8.10 -11.31
N ARG A 203 10.87 -7.35 -10.57
CA ARG A 203 11.67 -7.88 -9.45
C ARG A 203 10.81 -8.28 -8.25
N PHE A 204 9.78 -7.49 -7.91
CA PHE A 204 9.00 -7.69 -6.68
C PHE A 204 7.83 -8.68 -6.82
N MET A 205 7.29 -8.81 -8.04
CA MET A 205 6.14 -9.68 -8.32
C MET A 205 6.55 -11.13 -8.57
N LYS A 206 5.58 -12.05 -8.41
CA LYS A 206 5.70 -13.40 -8.95
C LYS A 206 5.83 -13.34 -10.49
N PRO A 207 6.81 -14.03 -11.10
CA PRO A 207 7.07 -13.92 -12.55
C PRO A 207 5.85 -14.20 -13.43
N LEU A 208 5.11 -15.28 -13.14
CA LEU A 208 3.90 -15.66 -13.90
C LEU A 208 2.81 -14.59 -13.82
N LEU A 209 2.59 -14.01 -12.63
CA LEU A 209 1.57 -12.97 -12.44
C LEU A 209 1.97 -11.65 -13.10
N PHE A 210 3.28 -11.38 -13.19
CA PHE A 210 3.78 -10.24 -13.94
C PHE A 210 3.52 -10.41 -15.44
N GLN A 211 3.82 -11.58 -16.01
CA GLN A 211 3.59 -11.89 -17.43
C GLN A 211 2.10 -11.76 -17.80
N LEU A 212 1.22 -12.48 -17.11
CA LEU A 212 -0.23 -12.44 -17.36
C LEU A 212 -0.78 -11.00 -17.39
N ARG A 213 -0.24 -10.13 -16.54
CA ARG A 213 -0.69 -8.75 -16.46
C ARG A 213 -0.17 -7.89 -17.60
N GLU A 214 1.07 -8.09 -18.01
CA GLU A 214 1.62 -7.42 -19.19
C GLU A 214 0.87 -7.89 -20.45
N ASP A 215 0.51 -9.17 -20.54
CA ASP A 215 -0.32 -9.71 -21.62
C ASP A 215 -1.72 -9.11 -21.62
N GLU A 216 -2.38 -9.01 -20.46
CA GLU A 216 -3.66 -8.32 -20.32
C GLU A 216 -3.56 -6.85 -20.74
N ARG A 217 -2.45 -6.18 -20.40
CA ARG A 217 -2.23 -4.77 -20.76
C ARG A 217 -2.07 -4.63 -22.27
N LEU A 218 -1.22 -5.46 -22.89
CA LEU A 218 -1.03 -5.49 -24.35
C LEU A 218 -2.34 -5.79 -25.07
N ALA A 219 -3.12 -6.77 -24.58
CA ALA A 219 -4.43 -7.09 -25.14
C ALA A 219 -5.41 -5.92 -25.06
N ARG A 220 -5.35 -5.08 -24.01
CA ARG A 220 -6.18 -3.86 -23.90
C ARG A 220 -5.70 -2.76 -24.85
N GLU A 221 -4.39 -2.57 -24.99
CA GLU A 221 -3.80 -1.59 -25.92
C GLU A 221 -4.17 -1.94 -27.37
N LEU A 222 -4.06 -3.22 -27.76
CA LEU A 222 -4.49 -3.71 -29.07
C LEU A 222 -6.00 -3.53 -29.30
N LYS A 223 -6.85 -3.92 -28.34
CA LYS A 223 -8.31 -3.71 -28.44
C LYS A 223 -8.71 -2.24 -28.50
N GLY A 224 -7.91 -1.35 -27.89
CA GLY A 224 -8.12 0.10 -27.94
C GLY A 224 -7.76 0.68 -29.31
N ALA A 225 -6.62 0.27 -29.87
CA ALA A 225 -6.16 0.70 -31.19
C ALA A 225 -7.11 0.30 -32.32
N VAL A 226 -7.65 -0.92 -32.27
CA VAL A 226 -8.64 -1.42 -33.25
C VAL A 226 -9.94 -0.60 -33.23
N LYS A 227 -10.33 -0.04 -32.08
CA LYS A 227 -11.53 0.82 -31.99
C LYS A 227 -11.31 2.22 -32.57
N THR A 228 -10.08 2.72 -32.58
CA THR A 228 -9.76 4.04 -33.16
C THR A 228 -9.61 4.01 -34.66
N GLU A 229 -9.29 2.85 -35.26
CA GLU A 229 -9.18 2.69 -36.72
C GLU A 229 -10.54 2.43 -37.40
N GLY A 230 -11.58 2.04 -36.63
CA GLY A 230 -12.92 1.72 -37.15
C GLY A 230 -13.93 2.88 -37.23
N VAL A 231 -13.50 4.14 -37.08
CA VAL A 231 -14.39 5.33 -37.08
C VAL A 231 -13.99 6.35 -38.16
N ILE A 232 -13.50 5.87 -39.31
CA ILE A 232 -13.40 6.67 -40.53
C ILE A 232 -14.18 5.91 -41.59
N GLY A 233 -15.49 6.17 -41.62
CA GLY A 233 -16.42 5.74 -42.65
C GLY A 233 -17.36 6.88 -42.96
#